data_AF-A0A7V8XD08-F1
#
_entry.id   AF-A0A7V8XD08-F1
#
_cell.length_a   1.000
_cell.length_b   1.000
_cell.length_c   1.000
_cell.angle_alpha   90.00
_cell.angle_beta   90.00
_cell.angle_gamma   90.00
#
_symmetry.space_group_name_H-M   'P 1'
#
loop_
_entity.id
_entity.type
_entity.pdbx_description
1 polymer ?
#
loop_
_entity_poly.entity_id
_entity_poly.type
_entity_poly.pdbx_seq_one_letter_code
_entity_poly.pdbx_strand_id
1 'polypeptide(L)'
;MKLGRAGWAVGIVLIVAAGAVGMGRSSSRSAALVPEPWDSLPRDVDIEVLNGSGVAGVARDGATLLRRALLDVVWFGDADSALAGKSRNVILVRRRDTTGVGRVRAVIGDADVVDAYDVSRVVDLSVVLGRDFVGRRP
;
A
#
# COMPACT_ATOMS: atom_id res chain seq x y z
N MET A 1 -43.22 3.58 73.75
CA MET A 1 -42.58 2.33 73.33
C MET A 1 -41.08 2.44 73.58
N LYS A 2 -40.59 1.79 74.64
CA LYS A 2 -39.17 1.49 74.88
C LYS A 2 -38.87 0.16 74.21
N LEU A 3 -37.72 0.03 73.56
CA LEU A 3 -36.83 -1.14 73.47
C LEU A 3 -35.80 -0.79 72.38
N GLY A 4 -34.48 -0.75 72.58
CA GLY A 4 -33.68 -1.00 73.76
C GLY A 4 -32.30 -1.49 73.34
N ARG A 5 -31.29 -1.14 74.17
CA ARG A 5 -30.00 -1.83 74.35
C ARG A 5 -29.01 -1.65 73.19
N ALA A 6 -27.70 -1.63 73.36
CA ALA A 6 -26.76 -1.53 74.47
C ALA A 6 -25.37 -1.65 73.83
N GLY A 7 -24.32 -1.26 74.55
CA GLY A 7 -22.93 -1.63 74.25
C GLY A 7 -22.10 -0.41 73.87
N TRP A 8 -21.47 0.25 74.85
CA TRP A 8 -20.12 -0.05 75.35
C TRP A 8 -19.08 0.26 74.28
N ALA A 9 -18.45 1.42 74.38
CA ALA A 9 -17.17 1.60 75.07
C ALA A 9 -16.01 0.96 74.30
N VAL A 10 -15.03 1.79 73.95
CA VAL A 10 -13.58 1.58 74.06
C VAL A 10 -12.94 2.67 73.18
N GLY A 11 -12.36 3.67 73.82
CA GLY A 11 -11.32 4.50 73.19
C GLY A 11 -10.00 3.73 73.15
N ILE A 12 -8.92 4.40 72.68
CA ILE A 12 -7.51 3.94 72.54
C ILE A 12 -7.26 3.37 71.13
N VAL A 13 -6.29 3.81 70.31
CA VAL A 13 -5.11 4.67 70.50
C VAL A 13 -4.62 5.22 69.15
N LEU A 14 -3.94 6.37 69.21
CA LEU A 14 -3.15 6.97 68.13
C LEU A 14 -1.93 6.11 67.77
N ILE A 15 -1.72 5.82 66.48
CA ILE A 15 -0.39 5.47 65.98
C ILE A 15 0.02 6.53 64.96
N VAL A 16 0.90 7.42 65.40
CA VAL A 16 1.73 8.27 64.54
C VAL A 16 2.91 7.41 64.08
N ALA A 17 3.02 7.19 62.77
CA ALA A 17 4.24 6.67 62.16
C ALA A 17 4.85 7.77 61.29
N ALA A 18 5.91 8.37 61.83
CA ALA A 18 6.79 9.29 61.14
C ALA A 18 7.75 8.53 60.21
N GLY A 19 8.09 9.18 59.09
CA GLY A 19 9.43 9.10 58.50
C GLY A 19 9.62 8.09 57.36
N ALA A 20 9.68 8.61 56.13
CA ALA A 20 10.76 8.29 55.19
C ALA A 20 10.76 9.31 54.04
N VAL A 21 11.64 10.31 54.14
CA VAL A 21 12.07 11.15 53.02
C VAL A 21 12.84 10.25 52.05
N GLY A 22 12.13 9.75 51.04
CA GLY A 22 12.72 8.99 49.93
C GLY A 22 13.17 9.92 48.81
N MET A 23 14.32 10.57 49.00
CA MET A 23 15.10 11.14 47.90
C MET A 23 15.65 9.97 47.07
N GLY A 24 15.25 9.87 45.80
CA GLY A 24 15.89 8.96 44.85
C GLY A 24 14.90 8.11 44.06
N ARG A 25 14.54 8.61 42.88
CA ARG A 25 14.47 7.83 41.63
C ARG A 25 14.28 8.84 40.50
N SER A 26 15.39 9.32 39.96
CA SER A 26 15.40 9.83 38.60
C SER A 26 15.03 8.66 37.70
N SER A 27 13.73 8.50 37.46
CA SER A 27 13.23 7.65 36.40
C SER A 27 13.66 8.31 35.09
N SER A 28 14.87 7.98 34.63
CA SER A 28 15.25 8.13 33.25
C SER A 28 14.22 7.34 32.45
N ARG A 29 13.17 8.05 32.00
CA ARG A 29 12.27 7.57 30.96
C ARG A 29 13.19 7.33 29.77
N SER A 30 13.59 6.08 29.58
CA SER A 30 14.15 5.64 28.32
C SER A 30 13.07 5.95 27.30
N ALA A 31 13.24 7.06 26.58
CA ALA A 31 12.37 7.41 25.48
C ALA A 31 12.44 6.20 24.54
N ALA A 32 11.34 5.47 24.45
CA ALA A 32 11.20 4.44 23.43
C ALA A 32 11.60 5.11 22.12
N LEU A 33 12.59 4.55 21.42
CA LEU A 33 12.90 4.94 20.07
C LEU A 33 11.64 4.69 19.26
N VAL A 34 10.83 5.73 19.06
CA VAL A 34 9.84 5.75 17.99
C VAL A 34 10.68 5.65 16.73
N PRO A 35 10.59 4.58 15.92
CA PRO A 35 11.25 4.58 14.63
C PRO A 35 10.79 5.84 13.90
N GLU A 36 11.73 6.67 13.50
CA GLU A 36 11.45 7.83 12.66
C GLU A 36 10.51 7.38 11.53
N PRO A 37 9.45 8.15 11.19
CA PRO A 37 8.65 7.86 10.02
C PRO A 37 9.64 7.72 8.87
N TRP A 38 9.77 6.53 8.30
CA TRP A 38 10.54 6.39 7.07
C TRP A 38 9.90 7.38 6.11
N ASP A 39 10.64 8.43 5.73
CA ASP A 39 10.20 9.31 4.66
C ASP A 39 9.81 8.38 3.52
N SER A 40 8.54 8.41 3.11
CA SER A 40 8.06 7.53 2.07
C SER A 40 8.85 7.88 0.83
N LEU A 41 9.82 7.02 0.48
CA LEU A 41 10.54 7.14 -0.78
C LEU A 41 9.50 7.29 -1.89
N PRO A 42 9.75 8.15 -2.90
CA PRO A 42 8.92 8.19 -4.08
C PRO A 42 8.71 6.75 -4.58
N ARG A 43 7.47 6.28 -4.55
CA ARG A 43 7.18 4.90 -4.94
C ARG A 43 7.13 4.87 -6.47
N ASP A 44 8.06 4.13 -7.07
CA ASP A 44 7.97 3.81 -8.49
C ASP A 44 6.81 2.85 -8.71
N VAL A 45 6.10 3.02 -9.82
CA VAL A 45 4.93 2.21 -10.18
C VAL A 45 5.42 1.03 -10.99
N ASP A 46 5.33 -0.18 -10.44
CA ASP A 46 5.77 -1.40 -11.10
C ASP A 46 4.77 -1.78 -12.21
N ILE A 47 5.23 -1.78 -13.45
CA ILE A 47 4.41 -2.07 -14.63
C ILE A 47 4.85 -3.38 -15.28
N GLU A 48 3.88 -4.25 -15.57
CA GLU A 48 4.05 -5.30 -16.57
C GLU A 48 3.34 -4.95 -17.87
N VAL A 49 3.89 -5.41 -19.00
CA VAL A 49 3.32 -5.19 -20.33
C VAL A 49 2.94 -6.52 -20.97
N LEU A 50 1.67 -6.68 -21.34
CA LEU A 50 1.10 -7.89 -21.88
C LEU A 50 0.66 -7.69 -23.33
N ASN A 51 1.04 -8.61 -24.22
CA ASN A 51 0.54 -8.63 -25.57
C ASN A 51 -0.87 -9.24 -25.61
N GLY A 52 -1.88 -8.38 -25.62
CA GLY A 52 -3.27 -8.78 -25.84
C GLY A 52 -3.65 -8.85 -27.32
N SER A 53 -2.83 -8.31 -28.23
CA SER A 53 -3.23 -8.11 -29.64
C SER A 53 -3.19 -9.38 -30.50
N GLY A 54 -2.35 -10.35 -30.13
CA GLY A 54 -2.02 -11.54 -30.93
C GLY A 54 -0.94 -11.30 -32.00
N VAL A 55 -0.36 -10.11 -32.07
CA VAL A 55 0.75 -9.79 -32.99
C VAL A 55 2.08 -9.93 -32.26
N ALA A 56 3.03 -10.66 -32.84
CA ALA A 56 4.33 -10.89 -32.22
C ALA A 56 5.11 -9.59 -31.99
N GLY A 57 5.85 -9.51 -30.88
CA GLY A 57 6.74 -8.41 -30.54
C GLY A 57 6.06 -7.20 -29.87
N VAL A 58 4.73 -7.13 -29.85
CA VAL A 58 3.98 -5.96 -29.35
C VAL A 58 4.30 -5.60 -27.91
N ALA A 59 4.42 -6.60 -27.02
CA ALA A 59 4.78 -6.34 -25.62
C ALA A 59 6.19 -5.74 -25.48
N ARG A 60 7.14 -6.18 -26.32
CA ARG A 60 8.51 -5.64 -26.33
C ARG A 60 8.54 -4.19 -26.81
N ASP A 61 7.79 -3.88 -27.87
CA ASP A 61 7.69 -2.53 -28.42
C ASP A 61 7.08 -1.57 -27.38
N GLY A 62 5.96 -1.98 -26.76
CA GLY A 62 5.32 -1.20 -25.71
C GLY A 62 6.18 -1.02 -24.45
N ALA A 63 6.85 -2.07 -23.99
CA ALA A 63 7.80 -1.98 -22.89
C ALA A 63 8.96 -1.02 -23.20
N THR A 64 9.44 -1.02 -24.44
CA THR A 64 10.50 -0.10 -24.88
C THR A 64 10.02 1.35 -24.84
N LEU A 65 8.80 1.63 -25.31
CA LEU A 65 8.21 2.97 -25.26
C LEU A 65 7.99 3.48 -23.84
N LEU A 66 7.41 2.64 -22.97
CA LEU A 66 7.16 2.99 -21.58
C LEU A 66 8.46 3.26 -20.82
N ARG A 67 9.50 2.43 -21.02
CA ARG A 67 10.82 2.68 -20.41
C ARG A 67 11.48 3.97 -20.91
N ARG A 68 11.35 4.29 -22.20
CA ARG A 68 11.82 5.57 -22.77
C ARG A 68 11.10 6.78 -22.16
N ALA A 69 9.89 6.58 -21.65
CA ALA A 69 9.11 7.58 -20.91
C ALA A 69 9.37 7.56 -19.39
N LEU A 70 10.44 6.89 -18.94
CA LEU A 70 10.83 6.78 -17.53
C LEU A 70 9.75 6.13 -16.63
N LEU A 71 9.00 5.18 -17.19
CA LEU A 71 8.10 4.31 -16.43
C LEU A 71 8.79 2.97 -16.14
N ASP A 72 8.63 2.48 -14.91
CA ASP A 72 9.29 1.25 -14.47
C ASP A 72 8.56 0.01 -14.98
N VAL A 73 9.07 -0.53 -16.09
CA VAL A 73 8.58 -1.79 -16.64
C VAL A 73 9.43 -2.93 -16.13
N VAL A 74 8.90 -3.68 -15.18
CA VAL A 74 9.58 -4.81 -14.53
C VAL A 74 9.48 -6.09 -15.34
N TRP A 75 8.44 -6.25 -16.16
CA TRP A 75 8.24 -7.44 -16.99
C TRP A 75 7.46 -7.16 -18.27
N PHE A 76 7.66 -7.99 -19.31
CA PHE A 76 6.81 -7.99 -20.49
C PHE A 76 6.68 -9.40 -21.08
N GLY A 77 5.55 -9.69 -21.71
CA GLY A 77 5.29 -10.98 -22.35
C GLY A 77 3.93 -11.07 -23.01
N ASP A 78 3.51 -12.29 -23.35
CA ASP A 78 2.18 -12.52 -23.91
C ASP A 78 1.11 -12.53 -22.82
N ALA A 79 -0.08 -12.01 -23.17
CA ALA A 79 -1.22 -12.07 -22.28
C ALA A 79 -1.73 -13.51 -22.15
N ASP A 80 -2.33 -13.84 -21.01
CA ASP A 80 -3.05 -15.10 -20.85
C ASP A 80 -4.28 -15.17 -21.77
N SER A 81 -4.91 -16.35 -21.85
CA SER A 81 -6.06 -16.57 -22.74
C SER A 81 -7.26 -15.67 -22.46
N ALA A 82 -7.43 -15.18 -21.22
CA ALA A 82 -8.52 -14.26 -20.86
C ALA A 82 -8.27 -12.82 -21.38
N LEU A 83 -6.99 -12.47 -21.56
CA LEU A 83 -6.53 -11.16 -22.00
C LEU A 83 -5.99 -11.17 -23.44
N ALA A 84 -6.01 -12.31 -24.13
CA ALA A 84 -5.67 -12.43 -25.54
C ALA A 84 -6.77 -11.88 -26.48
N GLY A 85 -6.39 -11.51 -27.71
CA GLY A 85 -7.28 -11.05 -28.77
C GLY A 85 -7.94 -9.67 -28.55
N LYS A 86 -7.40 -8.81 -27.68
CA LYS A 86 -7.98 -7.49 -27.38
C LYS A 86 -7.85 -6.53 -28.56
N SER A 87 -8.96 -5.88 -28.89
CA SER A 87 -8.96 -4.76 -29.84
C SER A 87 -8.43 -3.49 -29.19
N ARG A 88 -8.93 -3.15 -27.99
CA ARG A 88 -8.53 -1.95 -27.22
C ARG A 88 -7.36 -2.24 -26.29
N ASN A 89 -6.61 -1.19 -25.96
CA ASN A 89 -5.65 -1.26 -24.85
C ASN A 89 -6.40 -1.29 -23.52
N VAL A 90 -5.87 -1.99 -22.52
CA VAL A 90 -6.45 -2.06 -21.18
C VAL A 90 -5.35 -1.87 -20.14
N ILE A 91 -5.62 -1.07 -19.12
CA ILE A 91 -4.77 -0.91 -17.94
C ILE A 91 -5.51 -1.53 -16.76
N LEU A 92 -4.93 -2.60 -16.22
CA LEU A 92 -5.44 -3.30 -15.05
C LEU A 92 -4.74 -2.75 -13.81
N VAL A 93 -5.50 -2.13 -12.90
CA VAL A 93 -4.99 -1.64 -11.62
C VAL A 93 -4.99 -2.79 -10.62
N ARG A 94 -3.81 -3.26 -10.19
CA ARG A 94 -3.66 -4.48 -9.39
C ARG A 94 -3.60 -4.24 -7.89
N ARG A 95 -3.05 -3.10 -7.46
CA ARG A 95 -2.83 -2.78 -6.03
C ARG A 95 -3.56 -1.53 -5.55
N ARG A 96 -4.64 -1.14 -6.25
CA ARG A 96 -5.42 0.10 -6.02
C ARG A 96 -4.59 1.39 -6.16
N ASP A 97 -3.36 1.32 -6.64
CA ASP A 97 -2.55 2.48 -6.98
C ASP A 97 -2.78 2.88 -8.44
N THR A 98 -3.26 4.10 -8.66
CA THR A 98 -3.56 4.65 -9.99
C THR A 98 -2.54 5.68 -10.46
N THR A 99 -1.48 5.95 -9.69
CA THR A 99 -0.52 7.04 -9.91
C THR A 99 0.18 6.96 -11.28
N GLY A 100 0.31 5.76 -11.85
CA GLY A 100 0.93 5.53 -13.17
C GLY A 100 -0.02 5.64 -14.37
N VAL A 101 -1.34 5.59 -14.17
CA VAL A 101 -2.32 5.38 -15.27
C VAL A 101 -2.27 6.49 -16.32
N GLY A 102 -2.23 7.75 -15.87
CA GLY A 102 -2.18 8.90 -16.79
C GLY A 102 -0.90 8.92 -17.63
N ARG A 103 0.24 8.61 -17.02
CA ARG A 103 1.53 8.52 -17.70
C ARG A 103 1.57 7.37 -18.70
N VAL A 104 1.03 6.21 -18.34
CA VAL A 104 0.90 5.07 -19.26
C VAL A 104 0.04 5.45 -20.47
N ARG A 105 -1.14 6.04 -20.27
CA ARG A 105 -2.03 6.49 -21.36
C ARG A 105 -1.37 7.51 -22.28
N ALA A 106 -0.57 8.43 -21.73
CA ALA A 106 0.16 9.41 -22.54
C ALA A 106 1.15 8.75 -23.51
N VAL A 107 1.64 7.56 -23.20
CA VAL A 107 2.62 6.82 -24.02
C VAL A 107 1.93 5.85 -24.99
N ILE A 108 1.00 5.02 -24.51
CA ILE A 108 0.37 3.97 -25.33
C ILE A 108 -0.87 4.45 -26.09
N GLY A 109 -1.31 5.67 -25.78
CA GLY A 109 -2.57 6.24 -26.24
C GLY A 109 -3.77 5.77 -25.40
N ASP A 110 -4.96 5.96 -25.96
CA ASP A 110 -6.21 5.59 -25.30
C ASP A 110 -6.25 4.11 -24.88
N ALA A 111 -6.80 3.86 -23.68
CA ALA A 111 -6.86 2.56 -23.03
C ALA A 111 -7.98 2.51 -21.99
N ASP A 112 -8.72 1.42 -21.89
CA ASP A 112 -9.72 1.21 -20.83
C ASP A 112 -9.02 0.98 -19.49
N VAL A 113 -9.49 1.60 -18.41
CA VAL A 113 -8.90 1.44 -17.07
C VAL A 113 -9.86 0.59 -16.24
N VAL A 114 -9.37 -0.53 -15.75
CA VAL A 114 -10.15 -1.50 -14.99
C VAL A 114 -9.48 -1.69 -13.63
N ASP A 115 -10.26 -1.52 -12.56
CA ASP A 115 -9.83 -1.95 -11.23
C ASP A 115 -9.87 -3.48 -11.18
N ALA A 116 -8.71 -4.10 -11.08
CA ALA A 116 -8.50 -5.54 -11.19
C ALA A 116 -7.59 -6.00 -10.04
N TYR A 117 -7.97 -5.59 -8.83
CA TYR A 117 -7.24 -5.87 -7.60
C TYR A 117 -6.91 -7.36 -7.46
N ASP A 118 -5.62 -7.65 -7.33
CA ASP A 118 -5.12 -9.03 -7.24
C ASP A 118 -3.86 -9.07 -6.37
N VAL A 119 -4.00 -9.62 -5.17
CA VAL A 119 -2.90 -9.72 -4.19
C VAL A 119 -1.80 -10.69 -4.61
N SER A 120 -2.07 -11.57 -5.58
CA SER A 120 -1.06 -12.47 -6.13
C SER A 120 -0.12 -11.77 -7.12
N ARG A 121 -0.51 -10.58 -7.60
CA ARG A 121 0.29 -9.79 -8.54
C ARG A 121 1.22 -8.86 -7.78
N VAL A 122 2.50 -8.91 -8.16
CA VAL A 122 3.55 -8.09 -7.56
C VAL A 122 3.66 -6.70 -8.17
N VAL A 123 3.04 -6.49 -9.33
CA VAL A 123 2.98 -5.22 -10.05
C VAL A 123 1.82 -4.35 -9.57
N ASP A 124 1.93 -3.05 -9.80
CA ASP A 124 0.86 -2.10 -9.54
C ASP A 124 -0.10 -2.01 -10.74
N LEU A 125 0.44 -2.08 -11.96
CA LEU A 125 -0.32 -2.00 -13.21
C LEU A 125 0.06 -3.14 -14.17
N SER A 126 -0.95 -3.78 -14.77
CA SER A 126 -0.76 -4.61 -15.97
C SER A 126 -1.28 -3.85 -17.19
N VAL A 127 -0.41 -3.59 -18.16
CA VAL A 127 -0.76 -2.90 -19.41
C VAL A 127 -0.95 -3.92 -20.52
N VAL A 128 -2.20 -4.18 -20.89
CA VAL A 128 -2.57 -5.08 -21.99
C VAL A 128 -2.68 -4.29 -23.28
N LEU A 129 -1.80 -4.56 -24.23
CA LEU A 129 -1.76 -3.88 -25.52
C LEU A 129 -2.65 -4.59 -26.53
N GLY A 130 -3.67 -3.89 -27.02
CA GLY A 130 -4.59 -4.38 -28.03
C GLY A 130 -4.16 -4.00 -29.45
N ARG A 131 -4.99 -4.33 -30.43
CA ARG A 131 -4.79 -3.95 -31.84
C ARG A 131 -4.70 -2.44 -32.06
N ASP A 132 -5.33 -1.65 -31.20
CA ASP A 132 -5.22 -0.19 -31.19
C ASP A 132 -3.78 0.32 -31.03
N PHE A 133 -2.95 -0.38 -30.25
CA PHE A 133 -1.54 -0.05 -30.12
C PHE A 133 -0.76 -0.48 -31.38
N VAL A 134 -1.08 -1.63 -31.96
CA VAL A 134 -0.43 -2.13 -33.18
C VAL A 134 -0.58 -1.16 -34.34
N GLY A 135 -1.77 -0.58 -34.52
CA GLY A 135 -2.03 0.43 -35.56
C GLY A 135 -1.31 1.77 -35.34
N ARG A 136 -0.75 2.00 -34.15
CA ARG A 136 -0.11 3.27 -33.75
C ARG A 136 1.37 3.16 -33.44
N ARG A 137 1.91 1.95 -33.33
CA ARG A 137 3.32 1.75 -32.95
C ARG A 137 4.23 2.48 -33.95
N PRO A 138 5.31 3.13 -33.47
CA PRO A 138 6.25 3.85 -34.32
C PRO A 138 7.04 2.92 -35.24
#